data_AF-A0A5B8EBX9-F1
#
_entry.id   AF-A0A5B8EBX9-F1
#
_cell.length_a   1.000
_cell.length_b   1.000
_cell.length_c   1.000
_cell.angle_alpha   90.00
_cell.angle_beta   90.00
_cell.angle_gamma   90.00
#
_symmetry.space_group_name_H-M   'P 1'
#
loop_
_entity.id
_entity.type
_entity.pdbx_description
1 polymer ?
#
loop_
_entity_poly.entity_id
_entity_poly.type
_entity_poly.pdbx_seq_one_letter_code
_entity_poly.pdbx_strand_id
1 'polypeptide(L)'
;MFFSKKIKRTFISFVAAISLISCGAVFTTPVHANATSSYQADQLNLNVKSAIAIDSDSGQILYAKNADKTLPIASMTKLVTVYLTLQAIKNKKLSWDQKVKPTAPIVKVANNTEYSNVPLKMGHSYTIRQLYQATLIESANGAAMLLGQTIAGSQKAFINQMRAQVKKWGIEDAKIYTACGLPNGNLGKDAYPGVNKNDENTMSAKDMAIIGQNLIKDFPEVLDTTKIAHLNFKDGNKVTKMANFNWMLKGLSQYDEAYPVDGLKTGTTDAAGACFIGTVEHSGARLITVVMGARHQDGTDPSRFIQTKKLMNFIFNKYRPITMTAGSQMNGAKSIKVTDGDNATTNLGLKNRITIWDPADDKTLVASLDKKTVEAPITKDQTIGNYQFKSGNEKIVSLSNPNGMNVKAKALSANGKVNFFVRIWRWLFGGR
;
A
#
# COMPACT_ATOMS: atom_id res chain seq x y z
N MET A 1 42.07 18.80 60.89
CA MET A 1 42.09 19.22 59.47
C MET A 1 40.72 18.93 58.84
N PHE A 2 39.70 19.65 59.30
CA PHE A 2 38.33 19.60 58.79
C PHE A 2 38.17 20.78 57.84
N PHE A 3 38.32 20.61 56.52
CA PHE A 3 37.79 21.51 55.49
C PHE A 3 38.25 21.01 54.11
N SER A 4 37.46 20.14 53.48
CA SER A 4 37.64 19.83 52.04
C SER A 4 36.44 19.17 51.37
N LYS A 5 35.57 18.45 52.12
CA LYS A 5 34.39 17.80 51.52
C LYS A 5 33.17 18.71 51.27
N LYS A 6 33.15 19.95 51.78
CA LYS A 6 32.02 20.89 51.58
C LYS A 6 32.12 21.76 50.33
N ILE A 7 33.27 21.88 49.67
CA ILE A 7 33.44 22.76 48.49
C ILE A 7 33.08 22.07 47.17
N LYS A 8 33.21 20.73 47.08
CA LYS A 8 32.81 19.97 45.88
C LYS A 8 31.31 19.78 45.70
N ARG A 9 30.51 19.90 46.76
CA ARG A 9 29.04 19.75 46.68
C ARG A 9 28.32 21.03 46.24
N THR A 10 28.88 22.21 46.53
CA THR A 10 28.28 23.49 46.16
C THR A 10 28.57 23.88 44.70
N PHE A 11 29.67 23.38 44.11
CA PHE A 11 29.98 23.63 42.69
C PHE A 11 29.16 22.76 41.72
N ILE A 12 28.68 21.59 42.17
CA ILE A 12 27.82 20.69 41.38
C ILE A 12 26.36 21.18 41.37
N SER A 13 25.92 21.90 42.39
CA SER A 13 24.56 22.48 42.43
C SER A 13 24.39 23.77 41.63
N PHE A 14 25.48 24.48 41.30
CA PHE A 14 25.39 25.74 40.52
C PHE A 14 25.44 25.52 38.99
N VAL A 15 26.03 24.41 38.53
CA VAL A 15 26.01 24.02 37.11
C VAL A 15 24.67 23.34 36.74
N ALA A 16 23.96 22.76 37.70
CA ALA A 16 22.63 22.18 37.48
C ALA A 16 21.49 23.21 37.35
N ALA A 17 21.67 24.43 37.84
CA ALA A 17 20.62 25.47 37.84
C ALA A 17 20.61 26.38 36.60
N ILE A 18 21.70 26.42 35.81
CA ILE A 18 21.79 27.22 34.58
C ILE A 18 21.37 26.40 33.34
N SER A 19 21.28 25.07 33.43
CA SER A 19 20.82 24.21 32.33
C SER A 19 19.30 24.02 32.25
N LEU A 20 18.52 24.69 33.12
CA LEU A 20 17.06 24.49 33.25
C LEU A 20 16.20 25.64 32.68
N ILE A 21 16.78 26.67 32.05
CA ILE A 21 16.03 27.79 31.44
C ILE A 21 16.41 27.99 29.95
N SER A 22 16.63 26.89 29.24
CA SER A 22 16.69 26.90 27.76
C SER A 22 15.96 25.69 27.18
N CYS A 23 14.84 25.32 27.78
CA CYS A 23 13.83 24.48 27.12
C CYS A 23 13.05 25.35 26.12
N GLY A 24 13.77 25.89 25.13
CA GLY A 24 13.16 26.42 23.92
C GLY A 24 12.42 25.26 23.26
N ALA A 25 11.13 25.46 23.01
CA ALA A 25 10.30 24.53 22.26
C ALA A 25 10.96 24.27 20.90
N VAL A 26 11.74 23.19 20.81
CA VAL A 26 12.12 22.60 19.55
C VAL A 26 10.84 21.99 19.02
N PHE A 27 10.11 22.78 18.23
CA PHE A 27 9.15 22.23 17.29
C PHE A 27 9.95 21.28 16.40
N THR A 28 9.93 19.99 16.74
CA THR A 28 10.36 18.94 15.83
C THR A 28 9.36 18.98 14.69
N THR A 29 9.66 19.75 13.64
CA THR A 29 9.02 19.55 12.37
C THR A 29 9.24 18.07 12.02
N PRO A 30 8.19 17.28 11.75
CA PRO A 30 8.39 15.94 11.28
C PRO A 30 9.19 16.06 9.99
N VAL A 31 10.46 15.64 10.03
CA VAL A 31 11.26 15.48 8.82
C VAL A 31 10.60 14.34 8.05
N HIS A 32 9.69 14.69 7.14
CA HIS A 32 9.23 13.78 6.10
C HIS A 32 10.44 13.54 5.20
N ALA A 33 11.21 12.49 5.52
CA ALA A 33 12.20 11.97 4.59
C ALA A 33 11.45 11.64 3.29
N ASN A 34 11.75 12.39 2.23
CA ASN A 34 11.26 12.12 0.88
C ASN A 34 11.86 10.80 0.40
N ALA A 35 11.25 9.69 0.82
CA ALA A 35 11.49 8.31 0.42
C ALA A 35 11.65 8.12 -1.09
N THR A 36 11.05 9.02 -1.84
CA THR A 36 10.87 8.99 -3.28
C THR A 36 11.97 9.73 -4.03
N SER A 37 12.86 10.48 -3.35
CA SER A 37 13.93 11.23 -4.02
C SER A 37 15.09 10.34 -4.50
N SER A 38 15.16 9.06 -4.10
CA SER A 38 16.22 8.15 -4.54
C SER A 38 15.91 7.41 -5.83
N TYR A 39 14.65 7.43 -6.31
CA TYR A 39 14.29 6.90 -7.62
C TYR A 39 14.24 8.05 -8.61
N GLN A 40 15.24 8.10 -9.49
CA GLN A 40 15.39 9.09 -10.56
C GLN A 40 14.11 9.18 -11.41
N ALA A 41 13.26 10.16 -11.10
CA ALA A 41 12.03 10.47 -11.86
C ALA A 41 12.35 10.85 -13.33
N ASP A 42 13.60 11.23 -13.59
CA ASP A 42 14.07 11.87 -14.81
C ASP A 42 14.38 10.91 -15.96
N GLN A 43 14.30 9.59 -15.75
CA GLN A 43 14.57 8.60 -16.83
C GLN A 43 13.35 8.30 -17.71
N LEU A 44 12.12 8.48 -17.20
CA LEU A 44 10.90 8.11 -17.92
C LEU A 44 9.96 9.31 -18.05
N ASN A 45 9.83 9.83 -19.27
CA ASN A 45 8.93 10.94 -19.57
C ASN A 45 7.46 10.47 -19.64
N LEU A 46 6.83 10.33 -18.46
CA LEU A 46 5.39 10.04 -18.34
C LEU A 46 4.55 11.31 -18.38
N ASN A 47 3.55 11.34 -19.27
CA ASN A 47 2.59 12.45 -19.39
C ASN A 47 1.45 12.32 -18.37
N VAL A 48 1.80 12.41 -17.08
CA VAL A 48 0.91 12.29 -15.92
C VAL A 48 1.33 13.26 -14.81
N LYS A 49 0.39 13.64 -13.93
CA LYS A 49 0.67 14.50 -12.76
C LYS A 49 1.47 13.76 -11.69
N SER A 50 1.16 12.47 -11.46
CA SER A 50 1.84 11.60 -10.49
C SER A 50 1.81 10.14 -10.93
N ALA A 51 2.81 9.36 -10.54
CA ALA A 51 2.86 7.92 -10.75
C ALA A 51 3.74 7.19 -9.72
N ILE A 52 3.47 5.91 -9.50
CA ILE A 52 4.31 5.00 -8.73
C ILE A 52 4.19 3.57 -9.29
N ALA A 53 5.26 2.79 -9.22
CA ALA A 53 5.25 1.35 -9.44
C ALA A 53 5.86 0.64 -8.25
N ILE A 54 5.20 -0.41 -7.76
CA ILE A 54 5.66 -1.21 -6.63
C ILE A 54 5.54 -2.71 -6.89
N ASP A 55 6.38 -3.49 -6.22
CA ASP A 55 6.12 -4.90 -6.00
C ASP A 55 5.01 -5.10 -4.97
N SER A 56 4.05 -5.96 -5.29
CA SER A 56 2.85 -6.20 -4.46
C SER A 56 3.17 -6.93 -3.15
N ASP A 57 4.20 -7.77 -3.10
CA ASP A 57 4.51 -8.57 -1.90
C ASP A 57 5.37 -7.76 -0.92
N SER A 58 6.54 -7.32 -1.39
CA SER A 58 7.55 -6.62 -0.59
C SER A 58 7.23 -5.13 -0.38
N GLY A 59 6.39 -4.55 -1.23
CA GLY A 59 6.18 -3.10 -1.28
C GLY A 59 7.38 -2.33 -1.81
N GLN A 60 8.35 -3.00 -2.47
CA GLN A 60 9.50 -2.36 -3.10
C GLN A 60 9.02 -1.26 -4.04
N ILE A 61 9.57 -0.07 -3.92
CA ILE A 61 9.31 1.00 -4.89
C ILE A 61 10.25 0.81 -6.07
N LEU A 62 9.70 0.76 -7.29
CA LEU A 62 10.46 0.54 -8.52
C LEU A 62 10.50 1.78 -9.41
N TYR A 63 9.52 2.67 -9.23
CA TYR A 63 9.46 3.97 -9.88
C TYR A 63 8.57 4.89 -9.05
N ALA A 64 8.91 6.18 -9.00
CA ALA A 64 8.08 7.21 -8.38
C ALA A 64 8.21 8.53 -9.15
N LYS A 65 7.08 9.19 -9.41
CA LYS A 65 7.00 10.55 -9.95
C LYS A 65 5.96 11.31 -9.15
N ASN A 66 6.36 12.32 -8.37
CA ASN A 66 5.45 13.07 -7.49
C ASN A 66 4.55 12.13 -6.65
N ALA A 67 5.08 11.00 -6.18
CA ALA A 67 4.24 9.92 -5.65
C ALA A 67 3.52 10.28 -4.35
N ASP A 68 4.05 11.23 -3.57
CA ASP A 68 3.44 11.78 -2.35
C ASP A 68 2.52 12.99 -2.63
N LYS A 69 2.33 13.40 -3.90
CA LYS A 69 1.45 14.54 -4.25
C LYS A 69 -0.02 14.15 -4.13
N THR A 70 -0.75 14.81 -3.25
CA THR A 70 -2.20 14.65 -3.09
C THR A 70 -2.96 15.15 -4.33
N LEU A 71 -3.79 14.28 -4.91
CA LEU A 71 -4.58 14.54 -6.11
C LEU A 71 -5.98 13.90 -5.98
N PRO A 72 -6.99 14.37 -6.72
CA PRO A 72 -8.27 13.69 -6.80
C PRO A 72 -8.12 12.25 -7.34
N ILE A 73 -8.75 11.29 -6.66
CA ILE A 73 -8.62 9.85 -6.99
C ILE A 73 -9.82 9.29 -7.75
N ALA A 74 -10.90 10.08 -7.89
CA ALA A 74 -12.13 9.68 -8.56
C ALA A 74 -12.58 8.26 -8.16
N SER A 75 -13.02 7.45 -9.12
CA SER A 75 -13.50 6.08 -8.89
C SER A 75 -12.47 5.08 -8.35
N MET A 76 -11.17 5.42 -8.26
CA MET A 76 -10.22 4.57 -7.53
C MET A 76 -10.57 4.46 -6.03
N THR A 77 -11.34 5.43 -5.51
CA THR A 77 -12.01 5.38 -4.20
C THR A 77 -12.68 4.03 -3.94
N LYS A 78 -13.32 3.44 -4.96
CA LYS A 78 -14.12 2.23 -4.83
C LYS A 78 -13.30 1.02 -4.36
N LEU A 79 -11.97 1.05 -4.47
CA LEU A 79 -11.11 0.01 -3.92
C LEU A 79 -11.19 -0.07 -2.38
N VAL A 80 -11.34 1.07 -1.69
CA VAL A 80 -11.56 1.08 -0.24
C VAL A 80 -12.96 0.52 0.10
N THR A 81 -13.97 0.87 -0.70
CA THR A 81 -15.34 0.34 -0.56
C THR A 81 -15.38 -1.17 -0.75
N VAL A 82 -14.68 -1.66 -1.77
CA VAL A 82 -14.52 -3.08 -2.09
C VAL A 82 -13.78 -3.81 -0.96
N TYR A 83 -12.69 -3.24 -0.45
CA TYR A 83 -11.95 -3.83 0.68
C TYR A 83 -12.85 -4.00 1.91
N LEU A 84 -13.61 -2.96 2.29
CA LEU A 84 -14.51 -3.04 3.43
C LEU A 84 -15.67 -4.02 3.20
N THR A 85 -16.13 -4.16 1.96
CA THR A 85 -17.14 -5.18 1.58
C THR A 85 -16.59 -6.59 1.78
N LEU A 86 -15.40 -6.87 1.24
CA LEU A 86 -14.75 -8.18 1.39
C LEU A 86 -14.42 -8.48 2.86
N GLN A 87 -13.98 -7.47 3.61
CA GLN A 87 -13.77 -7.59 5.05
C GLN A 87 -15.06 -7.92 5.82
N ALA A 88 -16.18 -7.29 5.47
CA ALA A 88 -17.48 -7.60 6.07
C ALA A 88 -17.93 -9.03 5.74
N ILE A 89 -17.68 -9.52 4.52
CA ILE A 89 -17.96 -10.89 4.11
C ILE A 89 -17.08 -11.90 4.86
N LYS A 90 -15.76 -11.67 4.91
CA LYS A 90 -14.80 -12.51 5.65
C LYS A 90 -15.16 -12.61 7.13
N ASN A 91 -15.65 -11.52 7.71
CA ASN A 91 -16.11 -11.46 9.10
C ASN A 91 -17.57 -11.90 9.30
N LYS A 92 -18.20 -12.51 8.28
CA LYS A 92 -19.58 -13.03 8.30
C LYS A 92 -20.65 -11.98 8.64
N LYS A 93 -20.36 -10.69 8.45
CA LYS A 93 -21.32 -9.59 8.61
C LYS A 93 -22.20 -9.40 7.37
N LEU A 94 -21.70 -9.83 6.21
CA LEU A 94 -22.44 -9.91 4.95
C LEU A 94 -22.28 -11.30 4.35
N SER A 95 -23.24 -11.71 3.54
CA SER A 95 -23.09 -12.86 2.64
C SER A 95 -23.23 -12.43 1.19
N TRP A 96 -22.61 -13.16 0.27
CA TRP A 96 -22.64 -12.83 -1.16
C TRP A 96 -24.06 -12.78 -1.75
N ASP A 97 -24.94 -13.66 -1.25
CA ASP A 97 -26.30 -13.84 -1.78
C ASP A 97 -27.35 -13.05 -0.98
N GLN A 98 -26.93 -12.35 0.08
CA GLN A 98 -27.77 -11.40 0.81
C GLN A 98 -28.32 -10.36 -0.16
N LYS A 99 -29.65 -10.19 -0.15
CA LYS A 99 -30.35 -9.22 -0.97
C LYS A 99 -30.60 -7.93 -0.19
N VAL A 100 -30.31 -6.79 -0.82
CA VAL A 100 -30.48 -5.45 -0.22
C VAL A 100 -31.18 -4.52 -1.18
N LYS A 101 -31.93 -3.55 -0.65
CA LYS A 101 -32.73 -2.59 -1.42
C LYS A 101 -32.06 -1.21 -1.43
N PRO A 102 -32.00 -0.51 -2.59
CA PRO A 102 -31.50 0.85 -2.63
C PRO A 102 -32.49 1.82 -1.99
N THR A 103 -31.97 2.95 -1.51
CA THR A 103 -32.77 4.09 -1.07
C THR A 103 -33.02 5.06 -2.22
N ALA A 104 -33.96 6.00 -2.06
CA ALA A 104 -34.27 6.98 -3.10
C ALA A 104 -33.05 7.83 -3.53
N PRO A 105 -32.18 8.31 -2.63
CA PRO A 105 -30.95 9.01 -3.04
C PRO A 105 -30.01 8.11 -3.86
N ILE A 106 -29.83 6.85 -3.46
CA ILE A 106 -29.00 5.88 -4.20
C ILE A 106 -29.58 5.60 -5.58
N VAL A 107 -30.90 5.43 -5.71
CA VAL A 107 -31.58 5.26 -6.99
C VAL A 107 -31.36 6.49 -7.89
N LYS A 108 -31.42 7.71 -7.34
CA LYS A 108 -31.14 8.93 -8.11
C LYS A 108 -29.72 8.92 -8.69
N VAL A 109 -28.72 8.54 -7.89
CA VAL A 109 -27.33 8.43 -8.37
C VAL A 109 -27.18 7.30 -9.38
N ALA A 110 -27.81 6.14 -9.14
CA ALA A 110 -27.72 4.96 -9.98
C ALA A 110 -28.33 5.12 -11.37
N ASN A 111 -29.25 6.07 -11.54
CA ASN A 111 -29.93 6.32 -12.82
C ASN A 111 -29.54 7.66 -13.46
N ASN A 112 -28.51 8.35 -12.94
CA ASN A 112 -27.93 9.49 -13.64
C ASN A 112 -27.06 8.99 -14.80
N THR A 113 -27.41 9.37 -16.03
CA THR A 113 -26.74 8.98 -17.27
C THR A 113 -25.37 9.61 -17.47
N GLU A 114 -25.06 10.70 -16.76
CA GLU A 114 -23.73 11.30 -16.73
C GLU A 114 -22.73 10.49 -15.89
N TYR A 115 -23.23 9.55 -15.09
CA TYR A 115 -22.44 8.74 -14.18
C TYR A 115 -22.39 7.28 -14.63
N SER A 116 -21.22 6.69 -14.46
CA SER A 116 -21.00 5.26 -14.63
C SER A 116 -21.82 4.46 -13.60
N ASN A 117 -22.75 3.63 -14.08
CA ASN A 117 -23.74 2.92 -13.27
C ASN A 117 -24.36 1.71 -13.99
N VAL A 118 -24.93 0.83 -13.16
CA VAL A 118 -26.05 -0.03 -13.56
C VAL A 118 -27.34 0.54 -12.94
N PRO A 119 -28.49 0.43 -13.63
CA PRO A 119 -29.74 0.97 -13.11
C PRO A 119 -30.18 0.19 -11.86
N LEU A 120 -30.42 0.92 -10.77
CA LEU A 120 -31.02 0.38 -9.55
C LEU A 120 -32.42 0.95 -9.38
N LYS A 121 -33.39 0.13 -8.95
CA LYS A 121 -34.80 0.53 -8.83
C LYS A 121 -35.27 0.53 -7.39
N MET A 122 -36.16 1.47 -7.06
CA MET A 122 -36.86 1.47 -5.77
C MET A 122 -37.66 0.17 -5.60
N GLY A 123 -37.64 -0.39 -4.39
CA GLY A 123 -38.38 -1.61 -4.04
C GLY A 123 -37.74 -2.92 -4.51
N HIS A 124 -36.86 -2.89 -5.51
CA HIS A 124 -36.11 -4.06 -6.00
C HIS A 124 -34.95 -4.41 -5.07
N SER A 125 -34.60 -5.69 -4.98
CA SER A 125 -33.48 -6.16 -4.16
C SER A 125 -32.38 -6.76 -5.02
N TYR A 126 -31.14 -6.43 -4.71
CA TYR A 126 -29.94 -6.86 -5.44
C TYR A 126 -29.00 -7.60 -4.49
N THR A 127 -28.30 -8.63 -4.98
CA THR A 127 -27.35 -9.37 -4.14
C THR A 127 -26.07 -8.56 -3.93
N ILE A 128 -25.38 -8.78 -2.81
CA ILE A 128 -24.05 -8.20 -2.56
C ILE A 128 -23.09 -8.52 -3.71
N ARG A 129 -23.15 -9.75 -4.26
CA ARG A 129 -22.37 -10.16 -5.43
C ARG A 129 -22.61 -9.28 -6.65
N GLN A 130 -23.88 -9.01 -7.00
CA GLN A 130 -24.21 -8.16 -8.14
C GLN A 130 -23.67 -6.74 -7.97
N LEU A 131 -23.82 -6.17 -6.76
CA LEU A 131 -23.35 -4.82 -6.46
C LEU A 131 -21.82 -4.72 -6.45
N TYR A 132 -21.15 -5.73 -5.90
CA TYR A 132 -19.69 -5.85 -5.93
C TYR A 132 -19.16 -5.94 -7.37
N GLN A 133 -19.74 -6.81 -8.19
CA GLN A 133 -19.36 -6.96 -9.60
C GLN A 133 -19.61 -5.67 -10.39
N ALA A 134 -20.76 -5.02 -10.21
CA ALA A 134 -21.05 -3.74 -10.85
C ALA A 134 -20.11 -2.62 -10.39
N THR A 135 -19.68 -2.64 -9.13
CA THR A 135 -18.72 -1.65 -8.58
C THR A 135 -17.34 -1.78 -9.23
N LEU A 136 -16.89 -3.00 -9.52
CA LEU A 136 -15.55 -3.26 -10.08
C LEU A 136 -15.52 -3.20 -11.62
N ILE A 137 -16.54 -3.74 -12.29
CA ILE A 137 -16.58 -3.86 -13.76
C ILE A 137 -17.13 -2.57 -14.36
N GLU A 138 -18.39 -2.25 -14.10
CA GLU A 138 -19.05 -1.05 -14.62
C GLU A 138 -18.76 0.19 -13.78
N SER A 139 -17.86 0.13 -12.80
CA SER A 139 -17.55 1.27 -11.91
C SER A 139 -18.78 1.94 -11.29
N ALA A 140 -19.85 1.16 -11.03
CA ALA A 140 -21.17 1.69 -10.74
C ALA A 140 -21.23 2.45 -9.40
N ASN A 141 -21.60 3.72 -9.46
CA ASN A 141 -21.64 4.61 -8.29
C ASN A 141 -22.73 4.23 -7.29
N GLY A 142 -23.95 4.00 -7.77
CA GLY A 142 -25.08 3.59 -6.93
C GLY A 142 -24.83 2.24 -6.23
N ALA A 143 -24.17 1.30 -6.91
CA ALA A 143 -23.79 0.01 -6.33
C ALA A 143 -22.78 0.17 -5.18
N ALA A 144 -21.74 0.98 -5.38
CA ALA A 144 -20.75 1.28 -4.34
C ALA A 144 -21.39 1.97 -3.12
N MET A 145 -22.30 2.92 -3.35
CA MET A 145 -23.06 3.56 -2.27
C MET A 145 -23.93 2.56 -1.51
N LEU A 146 -24.62 1.65 -2.22
CA LEU A 146 -25.47 0.64 -1.59
C LEU A 146 -24.68 -0.37 -0.76
N LEU A 147 -23.50 -0.79 -1.24
CA LEU A 147 -22.59 -1.61 -0.43
C LEU A 147 -22.23 -0.88 0.87
N GLY A 148 -21.80 0.39 0.77
CA GLY A 148 -21.44 1.18 1.94
C GLY A 148 -22.60 1.40 2.92
N GLN A 149 -23.79 1.70 2.40
CA GLN A 149 -25.02 1.83 3.17
C GLN A 149 -25.34 0.54 3.93
N THR A 150 -25.20 -0.61 3.27
CA THR A 150 -25.50 -1.91 3.86
C THR A 150 -24.54 -2.21 5.02
N ILE A 151 -23.25 -1.87 4.86
CA ILE A 151 -22.22 -2.15 5.86
C ILE A 151 -22.38 -1.27 7.11
N ALA A 152 -22.72 0.01 6.94
CA ALA A 152 -22.65 1.00 8.01
C ALA A 152 -23.98 1.68 8.36
N GLY A 153 -25.08 1.32 7.70
CA GLY A 153 -26.41 1.92 7.86
C GLY A 153 -26.60 3.28 7.19
N SER A 154 -25.53 4.02 6.90
CA SER A 154 -25.58 5.32 6.21
C SER A 154 -24.27 5.64 5.47
N GLN A 155 -24.32 6.52 4.46
CA GLN A 155 -23.11 6.98 3.77
C GLN A 155 -22.11 7.65 4.73
N LYS A 156 -22.59 8.50 5.64
CA LYS A 156 -21.74 9.19 6.63
C LYS A 156 -20.97 8.20 7.50
N ALA A 157 -21.66 7.21 8.07
CA ALA A 157 -21.04 6.19 8.89
C ALA A 157 -20.04 5.35 8.08
N PHE A 158 -20.36 5.05 6.82
CA PHE A 158 -19.46 4.31 5.94
C PHE A 158 -18.17 5.08 5.62
N ILE A 159 -18.28 6.37 5.30
CA ILE A 159 -17.11 7.23 5.05
C ILE A 159 -16.20 7.31 6.28
N ASN A 160 -16.76 7.34 7.50
CA ASN A 160 -15.97 7.27 8.72
C ASN A 160 -15.21 5.94 8.83
N GLN A 161 -15.82 4.81 8.45
CA GLN A 161 -15.13 3.52 8.38
C GLN A 161 -14.03 3.51 7.32
N MET A 162 -14.26 4.12 6.15
CA MET A 162 -13.24 4.26 5.10
C MET A 162 -12.03 5.04 5.62
N ARG A 163 -12.25 6.18 6.27
CA ARG A 163 -11.18 6.99 6.88
C ARG A 163 -10.42 6.23 7.97
N ALA A 164 -11.15 5.52 8.84
CA ALA A 164 -10.53 4.69 9.87
C ALA A 164 -9.69 3.56 9.25
N GLN A 165 -10.14 2.96 8.14
CA GLN A 165 -9.42 1.90 7.46
C GLN A 165 -8.14 2.40 6.80
N VAL A 166 -8.18 3.52 6.06
CA VAL A 166 -6.97 4.06 5.42
C VAL A 166 -5.95 4.55 6.46
N LYS A 167 -6.42 5.09 7.60
CA LYS A 167 -5.55 5.41 8.73
C LYS A 167 -4.86 4.18 9.34
N LYS A 168 -5.55 3.03 9.43
CA LYS A 168 -4.92 1.76 9.84
C LYS A 168 -3.81 1.30 8.89
N TRP A 169 -3.85 1.73 7.63
CA TRP A 169 -2.80 1.49 6.66
C TRP A 169 -1.69 2.55 6.67
N GLY A 170 -1.75 3.52 7.59
CA GLY A 170 -0.77 4.60 7.72
C GLY A 170 -1.02 5.78 6.78
N ILE A 171 -2.18 5.87 6.13
CA ILE A 171 -2.57 7.01 5.29
C ILE A 171 -3.30 8.02 6.18
N GLU A 172 -2.58 9.05 6.62
CA GLU A 172 -3.05 10.00 7.64
C GLU A 172 -3.75 11.24 7.06
N ASP A 173 -3.49 11.59 5.81
CA ASP A 173 -3.94 12.83 5.16
C ASP A 173 -5.04 12.61 4.10
N ALA A 174 -5.58 11.39 4.00
CA ALA A 174 -6.64 11.05 3.06
C ALA A 174 -7.91 11.90 3.30
N LYS A 175 -8.39 12.53 2.23
CA LYS A 175 -9.70 13.19 2.20
C LYS A 175 -10.69 12.27 1.49
N ILE A 176 -11.69 11.78 2.23
CA ILE A 176 -12.75 10.92 1.71
C ILE A 176 -14.10 11.51 2.11
N TYR A 177 -14.96 11.80 1.15
CA TYR A 177 -16.29 12.39 1.30
C TYR A 177 -17.39 11.55 0.68
N THR A 178 -17.06 10.61 -0.22
CA THR A 178 -18.04 9.73 -0.87
C THR A 178 -17.52 8.30 -0.98
N ALA A 179 -18.42 7.32 -0.95
CA ALA A 179 -18.07 5.89 -1.12
C ALA A 179 -17.67 5.52 -2.56
N CYS A 180 -18.05 6.36 -3.52
CA CYS A 180 -17.95 6.07 -4.95
C CYS A 180 -16.90 6.94 -5.66
N GLY A 181 -16.45 8.04 -5.04
CA GLY A 181 -15.45 8.95 -5.61
C GLY A 181 -16.03 10.08 -6.47
N LEU A 182 -17.35 10.25 -6.51
CA LEU A 182 -17.98 11.45 -7.04
C LEU A 182 -17.72 12.67 -6.11
N PRO A 183 -17.80 13.90 -6.63
CA PRO A 183 -17.87 15.10 -5.80
C PRO A 183 -19.01 15.04 -4.79
N ASN A 184 -18.79 15.62 -3.61
CA ASN A 184 -19.70 15.51 -2.47
C ASN A 184 -21.16 15.90 -2.81
N GLY A 185 -21.35 16.99 -3.55
CA GLY A 185 -22.66 17.52 -3.92
C GLY A 185 -23.46 16.60 -4.85
N ASN A 186 -22.80 15.70 -5.60
CA ASN A 186 -23.47 14.78 -6.52
C ASN A 186 -24.25 13.67 -5.80
N LEU A 187 -24.03 13.47 -4.50
CA LEU A 187 -24.79 12.51 -3.69
C LEU A 187 -26.12 13.09 -3.19
N GLY A 188 -26.38 14.39 -3.38
CA GLY A 188 -27.62 15.03 -2.95
C GLY A 188 -27.84 14.90 -1.45
N LYS A 189 -28.94 14.25 -1.04
CA LYS A 189 -29.28 14.08 0.39
C LYS A 189 -28.27 13.20 1.16
N ASP A 190 -27.50 12.38 0.45
CA ASP A 190 -26.49 11.50 1.03
C ASP A 190 -25.09 12.13 1.05
N ALA A 191 -24.96 13.41 0.67
CA ALA A 191 -23.72 14.16 0.76
C ALA A 191 -23.19 14.21 2.20
N TYR A 192 -21.87 14.15 2.36
CA TYR A 192 -21.24 14.29 3.66
C TYR A 192 -21.43 15.73 4.18
N PRO A 193 -21.92 15.92 5.42
CA PRO A 193 -22.25 17.25 5.94
C PRO A 193 -21.01 18.09 6.21
N GLY A 194 -21.13 19.41 6.05
CA GLY A 194 -20.05 20.37 6.36
C GLY A 194 -18.88 20.36 5.36
N VAL A 195 -19.09 19.84 4.15
CA VAL A 195 -18.10 19.73 3.08
C VAL A 195 -18.64 20.42 1.83
N ASN A 196 -17.79 21.11 1.07
CA ASN A 196 -18.25 21.84 -0.12
C ASN A 196 -18.77 20.87 -1.18
N LYS A 197 -19.75 21.33 -1.97
CA LYS A 197 -20.37 20.52 -3.02
C LYS A 197 -19.39 19.99 -4.07
N ASN A 198 -18.29 20.71 -4.32
CA ASN A 198 -17.30 20.38 -5.33
C ASN A 198 -16.10 19.60 -4.76
N ASP A 199 -16.07 19.34 -3.46
CA ASP A 199 -14.95 18.61 -2.87
C ASP A 199 -15.00 17.14 -3.30
N GLU A 200 -13.88 16.65 -3.82
CA GLU A 200 -13.67 15.27 -4.23
C GLU A 200 -12.74 14.53 -3.26
N ASN A 201 -12.79 13.20 -3.30
CA ASN A 201 -11.83 12.38 -2.55
C ASN A 201 -10.42 12.58 -3.11
N THR A 202 -9.44 12.79 -2.23
CA THR A 202 -8.04 12.99 -2.62
C THR A 202 -7.09 12.14 -1.81
N MET A 203 -6.10 11.55 -2.48
CA MET A 203 -4.95 10.85 -1.90
C MET A 203 -3.75 10.97 -2.85
N SER A 204 -2.57 10.53 -2.41
CA SER A 204 -1.39 10.45 -3.27
C SER A 204 -1.34 9.13 -4.07
N ALA A 205 -0.46 9.07 -5.08
CA ALA A 205 -0.26 7.82 -5.83
C ALA A 205 0.30 6.70 -4.94
N LYS A 206 1.14 7.08 -3.97
CA LYS A 206 1.68 6.19 -2.95
C LYS A 206 0.57 5.60 -2.07
N ASP A 207 -0.38 6.42 -1.62
CA ASP A 207 -1.53 5.95 -0.84
C ASP A 207 -2.38 4.98 -1.64
N MET A 208 -2.61 5.27 -2.91
CA MET A 208 -3.33 4.36 -3.80
C MET A 208 -2.59 3.03 -4.01
N ALA A 209 -1.25 3.06 -4.04
CA ALA A 209 -0.43 1.84 -4.10
C ALA A 209 -0.52 1.03 -2.78
N ILE A 210 -0.54 1.70 -1.62
CA ILE A 210 -0.81 1.07 -0.31
C ILE A 210 -2.18 0.40 -0.31
N ILE A 211 -3.22 1.07 -0.83
CA ILE A 211 -4.58 0.51 -0.92
C ILE A 211 -4.59 -0.73 -1.82
N GLY A 212 -4.00 -0.64 -3.02
CA GLY A 212 -3.91 -1.77 -3.94
C GLY A 212 -3.15 -2.96 -3.34
N GLN A 213 -2.04 -2.69 -2.67
CA GLN A 213 -1.23 -3.69 -2.00
C GLN A 213 -2.01 -4.43 -0.91
N ASN A 214 -2.66 -3.69 0.00
CA ASN A 214 -3.44 -4.30 1.09
C ASN A 214 -4.63 -5.09 0.54
N LEU A 215 -5.29 -4.60 -0.51
CA LEU A 215 -6.41 -5.29 -1.13
C LEU A 215 -5.99 -6.63 -1.76
N ILE A 216 -4.94 -6.64 -2.58
CA ILE A 216 -4.45 -7.88 -3.21
C ILE A 216 -3.92 -8.85 -2.15
N LYS A 217 -3.24 -8.34 -1.12
CA LYS A 217 -2.67 -9.18 -0.05
C LYS A 217 -3.74 -9.84 0.80
N ASP A 218 -4.76 -9.09 1.22
CA ASP A 218 -5.77 -9.59 2.15
C ASP A 218 -6.90 -10.36 1.44
N PHE A 219 -7.15 -10.01 0.17
CA PHE A 219 -8.25 -10.53 -0.65
C PHE A 219 -7.83 -10.73 -2.12
N PRO A 220 -6.89 -11.65 -2.42
CA PRO A 220 -6.42 -11.90 -3.78
C PRO A 220 -7.53 -12.32 -4.75
N GLU A 221 -8.63 -12.89 -4.23
CA GLU A 221 -9.82 -13.26 -5.01
C GLU A 221 -10.52 -12.06 -5.69
N VAL A 222 -10.19 -10.82 -5.31
CA VAL A 222 -10.66 -9.62 -6.02
C VAL A 222 -10.30 -9.66 -7.51
N LEU A 223 -9.16 -10.29 -7.84
CA LEU A 223 -8.67 -10.41 -9.20
C LEU A 223 -9.59 -11.27 -10.07
N ASP A 224 -10.36 -12.19 -9.49
CA ASP A 224 -11.33 -12.99 -10.22
C ASP A 224 -12.44 -12.13 -10.82
N THR A 225 -12.74 -10.99 -10.21
CA THR A 225 -13.72 -10.03 -10.74
C THR A 225 -13.07 -8.92 -11.55
N THR A 226 -11.92 -8.37 -11.12
CA THR A 226 -11.30 -7.26 -11.86
C THR A 226 -10.78 -7.67 -13.23
N LYS A 227 -10.50 -8.96 -13.47
CA LYS A 227 -10.06 -9.49 -14.78
C LYS A 227 -11.20 -9.74 -15.76
N ILE A 228 -12.46 -9.60 -15.33
CA ILE A 228 -13.62 -9.83 -16.21
C ILE A 228 -13.80 -8.60 -17.11
N ALA A 229 -13.64 -8.80 -18.43
CA ALA A 229 -13.82 -7.74 -19.41
C ALA A 229 -15.29 -7.31 -19.59
N HIS A 230 -16.21 -8.27 -19.57
CA HIS A 230 -17.64 -8.02 -19.76
C HIS A 230 -18.47 -8.92 -18.85
N LEU A 231 -19.55 -8.39 -18.28
CA LEU A 231 -20.50 -9.18 -17.49
C LEU A 231 -21.90 -8.58 -17.61
N ASN A 232 -22.92 -9.43 -17.64
CA ASN A 232 -24.31 -8.98 -17.66
C ASN A 232 -24.83 -8.74 -16.24
N PHE A 233 -25.32 -7.54 -15.98
CA PHE A 233 -26.12 -7.21 -14.80
C PHE A 233 -27.58 -7.54 -15.07
N LYS A 234 -28.10 -8.57 -14.39
CA LYS A 234 -29.49 -9.03 -14.54
C LYS A 234 -30.39 -8.48 -13.44
N ASP A 235 -31.53 -7.90 -13.81
CA ASP A 235 -32.60 -7.47 -12.90
C ASP A 235 -33.94 -7.97 -13.43
N GLY A 236 -34.36 -9.14 -12.94
CA GLY A 236 -35.48 -9.90 -13.52
C GLY A 236 -35.22 -10.23 -14.99
N ASN A 237 -36.14 -9.84 -15.86
CA ASN A 237 -36.03 -10.04 -17.31
C ASN A 237 -35.18 -8.96 -18.02
N LYS A 238 -34.72 -7.92 -17.30
CA LYS A 238 -33.87 -6.87 -17.88
C LYS A 238 -32.40 -7.21 -17.73
N VAL A 239 -31.62 -6.95 -18.78
CA VAL A 239 -30.17 -7.16 -18.80
C VAL A 239 -29.47 -5.86 -19.19
N THR A 240 -28.59 -5.39 -18.33
CA THR A 240 -27.64 -4.31 -18.62
C THR A 240 -26.27 -4.95 -18.86
N LYS A 241 -25.67 -4.70 -20.03
CA LYS A 241 -24.31 -5.16 -20.33
C LYS A 241 -23.33 -4.25 -19.59
N MET A 242 -22.46 -4.83 -18.78
CA MET A 242 -21.35 -4.11 -18.16
C MET A 242 -20.07 -4.35 -18.96
N ALA A 243 -19.31 -3.30 -19.18
CA ALA A 243 -17.99 -3.35 -19.80
C ALA A 243 -16.96 -2.80 -18.83
N ASN A 244 -15.86 -3.52 -18.66
CA ASN A 244 -14.82 -3.10 -17.73
C ASN A 244 -14.10 -1.86 -18.29
N PHE A 245 -14.00 -0.82 -17.46
CA PHE A 245 -13.26 0.39 -17.84
C PHE A 245 -11.75 0.17 -17.89
N ASN A 246 -11.21 -0.93 -17.35
CA ASN A 246 -9.82 -1.30 -17.55
C ASN A 246 -9.63 -1.88 -18.96
N TRP A 247 -9.32 -1.03 -19.94
CA TRP A 247 -9.17 -1.48 -21.33
C TRP A 247 -7.92 -2.32 -21.58
N MET A 248 -7.03 -2.48 -20.59
CA MET A 248 -5.86 -3.35 -20.69
C MET A 248 -6.16 -4.83 -20.44
N LEU A 249 -7.41 -5.20 -20.10
CA LEU A 249 -7.80 -6.60 -19.96
C LEU A 249 -7.94 -7.30 -21.32
N LYS A 250 -7.71 -8.61 -21.34
CA LYS A 250 -7.90 -9.45 -22.53
C LYS A 250 -9.31 -9.27 -23.10
N GLY A 251 -9.38 -8.97 -24.40
CA GLY A 251 -10.63 -8.71 -25.12
C GLY A 251 -11.08 -7.24 -25.14
N LEU A 252 -10.26 -6.31 -24.65
CA LEU A 252 -10.53 -4.86 -24.71
C LEU A 252 -9.44 -4.12 -25.50
N SER A 253 -9.73 -2.87 -25.85
CA SER A 253 -9.01 -2.10 -26.88
C SER A 253 -7.55 -1.78 -26.58
N GLN A 254 -7.11 -1.89 -25.32
CA GLN A 254 -5.74 -1.60 -24.89
C GLN A 254 -5.03 -2.84 -24.36
N TYR A 255 -5.56 -4.04 -24.58
CA TYR A 255 -4.87 -5.28 -24.22
C TYR A 255 -3.52 -5.39 -24.90
N ASP A 256 -2.57 -6.03 -24.22
CA ASP A 256 -1.25 -6.36 -24.73
C ASP A 256 -0.77 -7.61 -24.01
N GLU A 257 -0.43 -8.66 -24.76
CA GLU A 257 -0.03 -9.94 -24.18
C GLU A 257 1.31 -9.87 -23.44
N ALA A 258 2.17 -8.89 -23.76
CA ALA A 258 3.40 -8.64 -23.01
C ALA A 258 3.12 -8.06 -21.61
N TYR A 259 1.92 -7.50 -21.40
CA TYR A 259 1.48 -6.91 -20.14
C TYR A 259 0.07 -7.43 -19.80
N PRO A 260 -0.09 -8.72 -19.43
CA PRO A 260 -1.39 -9.35 -19.22
C PRO A 260 -2.05 -8.83 -17.93
N VAL A 261 -2.51 -7.59 -17.97
CA VAL A 261 -3.14 -6.89 -16.84
C VAL A 261 -4.43 -7.61 -16.45
N ASP A 262 -4.62 -7.79 -15.15
CA ASP A 262 -5.78 -8.48 -14.55
C ASP A 262 -6.53 -7.61 -13.53
N GLY A 263 -6.16 -6.33 -13.40
CA GLY A 263 -6.83 -5.35 -12.54
C GLY A 263 -6.18 -3.98 -12.57
N LEU A 264 -6.53 -3.04 -11.69
CA LEU A 264 -7.56 -3.13 -10.64
C LEU A 264 -8.71 -2.16 -10.92
N LYS A 265 -8.43 -0.86 -11.07
CA LYS A 265 -9.50 0.14 -11.14
C LYS A 265 -9.08 1.44 -11.82
N THR A 266 -9.91 1.92 -12.73
CA THR A 266 -9.83 3.26 -13.32
C THR A 266 -10.59 4.31 -12.51
N GLY A 267 -10.24 5.58 -12.70
CA GLY A 267 -11.03 6.71 -12.21
C GLY A 267 -10.87 7.95 -13.08
N THR A 268 -11.95 8.70 -13.26
CA THR A 268 -11.95 9.97 -14.01
C THR A 268 -12.95 10.94 -13.41
N THR A 269 -12.50 12.18 -13.28
CA THR A 269 -13.29 13.42 -13.12
C THR A 269 -12.51 14.54 -13.81
N ASP A 270 -13.13 15.68 -14.05
CA ASP A 270 -12.43 16.85 -14.64
C ASP A 270 -11.23 17.27 -13.77
N ALA A 271 -11.39 17.21 -12.44
CA ALA A 271 -10.31 17.55 -11.50
C ALA A 271 -9.21 16.48 -11.46
N ALA A 272 -9.58 15.19 -11.49
CA ALA A 272 -8.63 14.07 -11.44
C ALA A 272 -7.85 13.90 -12.75
N GLY A 273 -8.45 14.21 -13.89
CA GLY A 273 -8.02 13.68 -15.18
C GLY A 273 -8.22 12.16 -15.24
N ALA A 274 -7.50 11.48 -16.14
CA ALA A 274 -7.55 10.03 -16.24
C ALA A 274 -6.57 9.36 -15.26
N CYS A 275 -7.10 8.64 -14.28
CA CYS A 275 -6.33 7.86 -13.30
C CYS A 275 -6.53 6.36 -13.52
N PHE A 276 -5.53 5.56 -13.15
CA PHE A 276 -5.58 4.10 -13.19
C PHE A 276 -4.63 3.49 -12.17
N ILE A 277 -5.12 2.52 -11.42
CA ILE A 277 -4.30 1.56 -10.68
C ILE A 277 -4.39 0.21 -11.38
N GLY A 278 -3.28 -0.20 -11.98
CA GLY A 278 -3.08 -1.43 -12.73
C GLY A 278 -2.30 -2.47 -11.93
N THR A 279 -2.54 -3.75 -12.20
CA THR A 279 -1.71 -4.85 -11.69
C THR A 279 -1.52 -5.92 -12.76
N VAL A 280 -0.35 -6.56 -12.71
CA VAL A 280 0.07 -7.59 -13.64
C VAL A 280 1.04 -8.53 -12.94
N GLU A 281 0.96 -9.82 -13.26
CA GLU A 281 1.97 -10.79 -12.87
C GLU A 281 3.03 -10.91 -13.98
N HIS A 282 4.30 -10.88 -13.58
CA HIS A 282 5.42 -11.00 -14.48
C HIS A 282 6.53 -11.81 -13.81
N SER A 283 6.94 -12.91 -14.43
CA SER A 283 8.01 -13.79 -13.94
C SER A 283 7.82 -14.24 -12.48
N GLY A 284 6.57 -14.57 -12.10
CA GLY A 284 6.23 -15.04 -10.75
C GLY A 284 6.18 -13.95 -9.66
N ALA A 285 6.29 -12.67 -10.06
CA ALA A 285 6.17 -11.51 -9.19
C ALA A 285 5.02 -10.61 -9.65
N ARG A 286 4.34 -9.95 -8.71
CA ARG A 286 3.18 -9.11 -9.02
C ARG A 286 3.54 -7.63 -8.90
N LEU A 287 3.37 -6.90 -10.00
CA LEU A 287 3.54 -5.46 -10.06
C LEU A 287 2.20 -4.76 -9.80
N ILE A 288 2.25 -3.64 -9.08
CA ILE A 288 1.16 -2.66 -8.99
C ILE A 288 1.69 -1.33 -9.55
N THR A 289 0.96 -0.74 -10.49
CA THR A 289 1.25 0.59 -11.04
C THR A 289 0.10 1.54 -10.74
N VAL A 290 0.39 2.77 -10.34
CA VAL A 290 -0.60 3.84 -10.24
C VAL A 290 -0.17 4.99 -11.14
N VAL A 291 -1.08 5.46 -11.99
CA VAL A 291 -0.94 6.69 -12.77
C VAL A 291 -2.09 7.63 -12.46
N MET A 292 -1.79 8.90 -12.23
CA MET A 292 -2.79 9.92 -11.85
C MET A 292 -2.67 11.18 -12.71
N GLY A 293 -3.81 11.71 -13.14
CA GLY A 293 -3.86 12.92 -13.95
C GLY A 293 -3.20 12.77 -15.31
N ALA A 294 -3.43 11.65 -15.99
CA ALA A 294 -3.18 11.55 -17.42
C ALA A 294 -4.21 12.41 -18.19
N ARG A 295 -3.89 12.73 -19.44
CA ARG A 295 -4.82 13.41 -20.34
C ARG A 295 -6.15 12.65 -20.45
N HIS A 296 -7.25 13.40 -20.51
CA HIS A 296 -8.58 12.88 -20.74
C HIS A 296 -9.34 13.86 -21.62
N GLN A 297 -9.22 13.71 -22.94
CA GLN A 297 -9.96 14.56 -23.89
C GLN A 297 -11.44 14.21 -23.91
N ASP A 298 -11.75 12.91 -23.90
CA ASP A 298 -13.10 12.37 -23.85
C ASP A 298 -13.10 10.94 -23.29
N GLY A 299 -14.28 10.31 -23.25
CA GLY A 299 -14.49 8.94 -22.79
C GLY A 299 -13.76 7.84 -23.58
N THR A 300 -13.11 8.17 -24.70
CA THR A 300 -12.35 7.25 -25.56
C THR A 300 -10.83 7.45 -25.47
N ASP A 301 -10.34 8.48 -24.78
CA ASP A 301 -8.90 8.78 -24.66
C ASP A 301 -8.15 7.67 -23.87
N PRO A 302 -7.23 6.93 -24.50
CA PRO A 302 -6.52 5.82 -23.85
C PRO A 302 -5.28 6.25 -23.06
N SER A 303 -5.03 7.56 -22.89
CA SER A 303 -3.75 8.09 -22.38
C SER A 303 -3.28 7.43 -21.08
N ARG A 304 -4.16 7.17 -20.10
CA ARG A 304 -3.78 6.49 -18.85
C ARG A 304 -3.17 5.10 -19.10
N PHE A 305 -3.69 4.35 -20.06
CA PHE A 305 -3.23 3.00 -20.39
C PHE A 305 -1.91 3.04 -21.16
N ILE A 306 -1.76 4.01 -22.08
CA ILE A 306 -0.48 4.25 -22.77
C ILE A 306 0.63 4.58 -21.75
N GLN A 307 0.37 5.48 -20.79
CA GLN A 307 1.36 5.82 -19.76
C GLN A 307 1.63 4.64 -18.82
N THR A 308 0.62 3.81 -18.53
CA THR A 308 0.79 2.60 -17.71
C THR A 308 1.65 1.56 -18.43
N LYS A 309 1.42 1.30 -19.72
CA LYS A 309 2.28 0.41 -20.53
C LYS A 309 3.72 0.90 -20.57
N LYS A 310 3.94 2.21 -20.77
CA LYS A 310 5.30 2.80 -20.72
C LYS A 310 5.99 2.54 -19.38
N LEU A 311 5.26 2.70 -18.27
CA LEU A 311 5.76 2.42 -16.94
C LEU A 311 6.08 0.93 -16.75
N MET A 312 5.18 0.02 -17.12
CA MET A 312 5.42 -1.43 -17.05
C MET A 312 6.63 -1.86 -17.89
N ASN A 313 6.72 -1.38 -19.15
CA ASN A 313 7.85 -1.64 -20.04
C ASN A 313 9.18 -1.18 -19.42
N PHE A 314 9.21 0.03 -18.85
CA PHE A 314 10.40 0.53 -18.16
C PHE A 314 10.82 -0.39 -17.01
N ILE A 315 9.87 -0.82 -16.17
CA ILE A 315 10.16 -1.72 -15.06
C ILE A 315 10.67 -3.08 -15.55
N PHE A 316 10.01 -3.70 -16.52
CA PHE A 316 10.38 -5.03 -17.01
C PHE A 316 11.71 -5.03 -17.77
N ASN A 317 12.09 -3.92 -18.41
CA ASN A 317 13.40 -3.81 -19.02
C ASN A 317 14.50 -3.57 -17.96
N LYS A 318 14.23 -2.75 -16.95
CA LYS A 318 15.23 -2.32 -15.96
C LYS A 318 15.45 -3.32 -14.82
N TYR A 319 14.45 -4.11 -14.44
CA TYR A 319 14.49 -4.95 -13.25
C TYR A 319 14.20 -6.43 -13.56
N ARG A 320 14.71 -7.32 -12.71
CA ARG A 320 14.39 -8.76 -12.71
C ARG A 320 13.93 -9.16 -11.31
N PRO A 321 12.75 -9.80 -11.16
CA PRO A 321 12.30 -10.28 -9.86
C PRO A 321 13.08 -11.51 -9.44
N ILE A 322 13.61 -11.48 -8.22
CA ILE A 322 14.28 -12.59 -7.55
C ILE A 322 13.43 -12.96 -6.34
N THR A 323 12.83 -14.15 -6.38
CA THR A 323 12.09 -14.70 -5.25
C THR A 323 13.03 -15.54 -4.38
N MET A 324 13.05 -15.25 -3.08
CA MET A 324 13.80 -16.00 -2.08
C MET A 324 12.86 -16.58 -1.03
N THR A 325 13.12 -17.80 -0.58
CA THR A 325 12.25 -18.53 0.36
C THR A 325 12.69 -18.32 1.81
N ALA A 326 11.80 -18.68 2.75
CA ALA A 326 12.16 -18.65 4.17
C ALA A 326 13.36 -19.58 4.43
N GLY A 327 14.35 -19.09 5.17
CA GLY A 327 15.59 -19.79 5.46
C GLY A 327 16.74 -19.53 4.47
N SER A 328 16.48 -18.92 3.30
CA SER A 328 17.56 -18.53 2.39
C SER A 328 18.57 -17.63 3.08
N GLN A 329 19.86 -17.94 2.94
CA GLN A 329 20.95 -17.10 3.45
C GLN A 329 21.26 -15.99 2.44
N MET A 330 21.65 -14.82 2.95
CA MET A 330 21.92 -13.66 2.10
C MET A 330 23.43 -13.38 1.97
N ASN A 331 23.85 -13.07 0.75
CA ASN A 331 25.20 -12.57 0.50
C ASN A 331 25.44 -11.27 1.28
N GLY A 332 26.61 -11.14 1.90
CA GLY A 332 26.96 -10.02 2.80
C GLY A 332 26.53 -10.19 4.25
N ALA A 333 25.60 -11.11 4.56
CA ALA A 333 25.06 -11.27 5.92
C ALA A 333 24.58 -12.71 6.22
N LYS A 334 25.46 -13.70 6.11
CA LYS A 334 25.13 -15.12 6.35
C LYS A 334 25.01 -15.49 7.84
N SER A 335 25.63 -14.72 8.72
CA SER A 335 25.66 -14.95 10.17
C SER A 335 25.80 -13.63 10.94
N ILE A 336 25.52 -13.68 12.24
CA ILE A 336 25.70 -12.56 13.18
C ILE A 336 26.45 -13.02 14.41
N LYS A 337 27.22 -12.12 15.02
CA LYS A 337 27.98 -12.38 16.25
C LYS A 337 27.04 -12.53 17.44
N VAL A 338 27.34 -13.49 18.31
CA VAL A 338 26.57 -13.77 19.53
C VAL A 338 27.46 -13.57 20.75
N THR A 339 27.06 -12.66 21.65
CA THR A 339 27.70 -12.43 22.94
C THR A 339 27.18 -13.44 23.96
N ASP A 340 28.07 -13.97 24.80
CA ASP A 340 27.77 -14.99 25.82
C ASP A 340 27.14 -16.28 25.25
N GLY A 341 27.30 -16.52 23.95
CA GLY A 341 26.80 -17.71 23.27
C GLY A 341 27.72 -18.92 23.42
N ASP A 342 27.13 -20.11 23.39
CA ASP A 342 27.86 -21.38 23.22
C ASP A 342 28.75 -21.33 21.97
N ASN A 343 28.26 -20.66 20.92
CA ASN A 343 29.01 -20.34 19.71
C ASN A 343 29.17 -18.81 19.55
N ALA A 344 30.30 -18.37 19.00
CA ALA A 344 30.58 -16.94 18.79
C ALA A 344 29.69 -16.28 17.70
N THR A 345 29.01 -17.10 16.87
CA THR A 345 28.10 -16.64 15.83
C THR A 345 26.87 -17.56 15.74
N THR A 346 25.80 -17.07 15.08
CA THR A 346 24.68 -17.88 14.64
C THR A 346 24.38 -17.61 13.16
N ASN A 347 24.05 -18.66 12.41
CA ASN A 347 23.68 -18.54 11.01
C ASN A 347 22.28 -17.94 10.89
N LEU A 348 22.12 -17.10 9.86
CA LEU A 348 20.89 -16.38 9.61
C LEU A 348 20.30 -16.77 8.26
N GLY A 349 18.97 -16.67 8.18
CA GLY A 349 18.23 -16.76 6.94
C GLY A 349 17.03 -15.82 6.95
N LEU A 350 16.37 -15.68 5.80
CA LEU A 350 15.12 -14.93 5.70
C LEU A 350 14.04 -15.55 6.60
N LYS A 351 13.28 -14.71 7.30
CA LYS A 351 12.16 -15.22 8.11
C LYS A 351 11.02 -15.73 7.25
N ASN A 352 10.69 -14.99 6.19
CA ASN A 352 9.58 -15.24 5.29
C ASN A 352 10.09 -15.26 3.84
N ARG A 353 9.27 -15.79 2.93
CA ARG A 353 9.44 -15.56 1.48
C ARG A 353 9.43 -14.06 1.21
N ILE A 354 10.24 -13.62 0.25
CA ILE A 354 10.24 -12.25 -0.25
C ILE A 354 10.61 -12.24 -1.73
N THR A 355 10.02 -11.32 -2.48
CA THR A 355 10.46 -10.98 -3.83
C THR A 355 11.18 -9.64 -3.81
N ILE A 356 12.35 -9.58 -4.46
CA ILE A 356 13.09 -8.35 -4.70
C ILE A 356 13.32 -8.21 -6.19
N TRP A 357 12.96 -7.06 -6.76
CA TRP A 357 13.24 -6.69 -8.13
C TRP A 357 14.62 -6.02 -8.18
N ASP A 358 15.61 -6.79 -8.61
CA ASP A 358 17.01 -6.36 -8.73
C ASP A 358 17.22 -5.66 -10.08
N PRO A 359 17.94 -4.52 -10.15
CA PRO A 359 18.35 -3.94 -11.42
C PRO A 359 19.09 -4.96 -12.31
N ALA A 360 18.77 -4.98 -13.60
CA ALA A 360 19.41 -5.86 -14.58
C ALA A 360 20.73 -5.25 -15.09
N ASP A 361 21.67 -4.94 -14.19
CA ASP A 361 22.92 -4.22 -14.48
C ASP A 361 24.20 -4.99 -14.06
N ASP A 362 24.11 -6.32 -13.99
CA ASP A 362 25.17 -7.27 -13.58
C ASP A 362 25.71 -7.08 -12.15
N LYS A 363 25.15 -6.13 -11.38
CA LYS A 363 25.51 -5.95 -9.98
C LYS A 363 24.86 -7.03 -9.14
N THR A 364 25.53 -7.36 -8.03
CA THR A 364 25.04 -8.40 -7.12
C THR A 364 24.17 -7.78 -6.03
N LEU A 365 22.96 -8.31 -5.87
CA LEU A 365 22.13 -8.07 -4.69
C LEU A 365 22.87 -8.52 -3.41
N VAL A 366 23.11 -7.58 -2.51
CA VAL A 366 23.76 -7.82 -1.21
C VAL A 366 22.86 -7.37 -0.06
N ALA A 367 22.93 -8.10 1.05
CA ALA A 367 22.24 -7.75 2.28
C ALA A 367 23.24 -7.33 3.36
N SER A 368 22.82 -6.37 4.18
CA SER A 368 23.45 -6.01 5.44
C SER A 368 22.44 -6.13 6.57
N LEU A 369 22.91 -6.33 7.80
CA LEU A 369 22.05 -6.38 8.98
C LEU A 369 21.99 -5.01 9.66
N ASP A 370 20.83 -4.68 10.19
CA ASP A 370 20.63 -3.54 11.09
C ASP A 370 21.39 -3.66 12.43
N LYS A 371 21.79 -4.89 12.79
CA LYS A 371 22.57 -5.20 13.99
C LYS A 371 23.90 -5.87 13.66
N LYS A 372 24.91 -5.59 14.49
CA LYS A 372 26.24 -6.20 14.41
C LYS A 372 26.41 -7.41 15.34
N THR A 373 25.70 -7.41 16.47
CA THR A 373 25.80 -8.42 17.55
C THR A 373 24.45 -8.64 18.19
N VAL A 374 24.24 -9.81 18.79
CA VAL A 374 23.08 -10.15 19.64
C VAL A 374 23.53 -10.97 20.85
N GLU A 375 22.72 -11.03 21.91
CA GLU A 375 23.05 -11.76 23.14
C GLU A 375 22.37 -13.13 23.18
N ALA A 376 23.04 -14.12 23.76
CA ALA A 376 22.46 -15.42 24.08
C ALA A 376 21.54 -15.37 25.33
N PRO A 377 20.54 -16.27 25.43
CA PRO A 377 20.26 -17.39 24.53
C PRO A 377 19.45 -16.99 23.29
N ILE A 378 19.70 -17.69 22.19
CA ILE A 378 18.96 -17.58 20.94
C ILE A 378 18.28 -18.91 20.66
N THR A 379 16.98 -18.87 20.36
CA THR A 379 16.23 -20.04 19.90
C THR A 379 16.21 -20.15 18.38
N LYS A 380 16.06 -21.36 17.85
CA LYS A 380 15.86 -21.57 16.41
C LYS A 380 14.61 -20.81 15.94
N ASP A 381 14.68 -20.19 14.76
CA ASP A 381 13.65 -19.35 14.16
C ASP A 381 13.34 -18.02 14.88
N GLN A 382 14.05 -17.71 15.99
CA GLN A 382 13.98 -16.40 16.63
C GLN A 382 14.36 -15.30 15.63
N THR A 383 13.60 -14.20 15.63
CA THR A 383 13.93 -13.02 14.82
C THR A 383 15.06 -12.25 15.49
N ILE A 384 16.18 -12.10 14.79
CA ILE A 384 17.43 -11.56 15.35
C ILE A 384 17.66 -10.11 14.96
N GLY A 385 17.18 -9.70 13.79
CA GLY A 385 17.28 -8.35 13.24
C GLY A 385 16.59 -8.26 11.89
N ASN A 386 16.98 -7.28 11.09
CA ASN A 386 16.47 -7.07 9.75
C ASN A 386 17.62 -6.98 8.73
N TYR A 387 17.43 -7.63 7.59
CA TYR A 387 18.20 -7.39 6.38
C TYR A 387 17.77 -6.06 5.75
N GLN A 388 18.76 -5.31 5.29
CA GLN A 388 18.63 -4.20 4.36
C GLN A 388 19.37 -4.55 3.08
N PHE A 389 18.70 -4.37 1.95
CA PHE A 389 19.22 -4.75 0.64
C PHE A 389 19.78 -3.57 -0.12
N LYS A 390 20.84 -3.85 -0.88
CA LYS A 390 21.41 -2.95 -1.87
C LYS A 390 21.74 -3.73 -3.13
N SER A 391 21.59 -3.08 -4.27
CA SER A 391 22.13 -3.55 -5.54
C SER A 391 23.19 -2.57 -6.01
N GLY A 392 24.44 -3.02 -6.03
CA GLY A 392 25.58 -2.11 -6.11
C GLY A 392 25.57 -1.05 -5.00
N ASN A 393 25.52 0.22 -5.39
CA ASN A 393 25.48 1.35 -4.47
C ASN A 393 24.05 1.82 -4.14
N GLU A 394 23.03 1.31 -4.82
CA GLU A 394 21.64 1.74 -4.66
C GLU A 394 20.96 0.96 -3.53
N LYS A 395 20.32 1.68 -2.61
CA LYS A 395 19.49 1.07 -1.57
C LYS A 395 18.13 0.69 -2.13
N ILE A 396 17.68 -0.51 -1.80
CA ILE A 396 16.31 -0.94 -2.11
C ILE A 396 15.39 -0.39 -1.03
N VAL A 397 14.36 0.36 -1.43
CA VAL A 397 13.39 0.99 -0.53
C VAL A 397 11.98 0.42 -0.76
N SER A 398 11.10 0.60 0.21
CA SER A 398 9.72 0.12 0.15
C SER A 398 8.74 1.15 0.69
N LEU A 399 7.45 0.98 0.41
CA LEU A 399 6.38 1.84 0.94
C LEU A 399 6.45 2.02 2.46
N SER A 400 6.74 0.95 3.20
CA SER A 400 6.78 0.94 4.66
C SER A 400 8.12 1.39 5.24
N ASN A 401 9.20 1.30 4.46
CA ASN A 401 10.55 1.63 4.92
C ASN A 401 11.28 2.47 3.86
N PRO A 402 11.18 3.81 3.96
CA PRO A 402 11.72 4.73 2.96
C PRO A 402 13.25 4.85 2.98
N ASN A 403 13.88 4.46 4.10
CA ASN A 403 15.33 4.57 4.30
C ASN A 403 16.10 3.27 4.00
N GLY A 404 15.38 2.26 3.48
CA GLY A 404 15.89 0.91 3.21
C GLY A 404 14.86 -0.13 3.62
N MET A 405 14.50 -1.03 2.70
CA MET A 405 13.56 -2.11 2.96
C MET A 405 14.08 -3.01 4.08
N ASN A 406 13.27 -3.18 5.13
CA ASN A 406 13.59 -4.04 6.26
C ASN A 406 12.92 -5.40 6.09
N VAL A 407 13.72 -6.46 5.95
CA VAL A 407 13.23 -7.84 5.86
C VAL A 407 13.74 -8.63 7.04
N LYS A 408 12.84 -9.26 7.80
CA LYS A 408 13.19 -9.94 9.04
C LYS A 408 14.18 -11.08 8.80
N ALA A 409 15.27 -11.09 9.57
CA ALA A 409 16.24 -12.18 9.64
C ALA A 409 15.93 -13.10 10.84
N LYS A 410 15.99 -14.41 10.62
CA LYS A 410 15.82 -15.43 11.66
C LYS A 410 17.09 -16.24 11.88
N ALA A 411 17.30 -16.72 13.11
CA ALA A 411 18.34 -17.70 13.42
C ALA A 411 17.99 -19.07 12.82
N LEU A 412 18.93 -19.71 12.13
CA LEU A 412 18.75 -21.05 11.56
C LEU A 412 19.02 -22.16 12.57
N SER A 413 19.71 -21.85 13.66
CA SER A 413 20.05 -22.75 14.76
C SER A 413 19.91 -22.03 16.10
N ALA A 414 19.67 -22.79 17.17
CA ALA A 414 19.77 -22.27 18.52
C ALA A 414 21.23 -21.96 18.88
N ASN A 415 21.43 -21.04 19.81
CA ASN A 415 22.72 -20.73 20.41
C ASN A 415 22.48 -20.46 21.90
N GLY A 416 22.82 -21.42 22.76
CA GLY A 416 22.59 -21.33 24.20
C GLY A 416 23.54 -20.35 24.86
N LYS A 417 23.36 -20.15 26.17
CA LYS A 417 24.17 -19.21 26.95
C LYS A 417 25.25 -19.98 27.69
N VAL A 418 26.50 -19.54 27.55
CA VAL A 418 27.62 -20.14 28.30
C VAL A 418 27.44 -19.96 29.81
N ASN A 419 28.05 -20.86 30.57
CA ASN A 419 27.97 -20.84 32.03
C ASN A 419 28.59 -19.56 32.64
N PHE A 420 28.24 -19.30 33.90
CA PHE A 420 28.61 -18.10 34.62
C PHE A 420 30.13 -17.86 34.71
N PHE A 421 30.93 -18.92 34.88
CA PHE A 421 32.40 -18.81 34.99
C PHE A 421 33.05 -18.38 33.67
N VAL A 422 32.57 -18.94 32.55
CA VAL A 422 33.03 -18.53 31.21
C VAL A 422 32.71 -17.07 30.96
N ARG A 423 31.55 -16.58 31.41
CA ARG A 423 31.15 -15.17 31.26
C ARG A 423 32.03 -14.23 32.09
N ILE A 424 32.32 -14.59 33.34
CA ILE A 424 33.27 -13.83 34.18
C ILE A 424 34.64 -13.79 33.53
N TRP A 425 35.14 -14.92 33.05
CA TRP A 425 36.43 -14.99 32.36
C TRP A 425 36.47 -14.10 31.12
N ARG A 426 35.42 -14.16 30.29
CA ARG A 426 35.26 -13.30 29.11
C ARG A 426 35.20 -11.81 29.46
N TRP A 427 34.52 -11.45 30.54
CA TRP A 427 34.45 -10.08 31.04
C TRP A 427 35.80 -9.55 31.56
N LEU A 428 36.56 -10.38 32.30
CA LEU A 428 37.86 -10.01 32.87
C LEU A 428 38.98 -9.93 31.82
N PHE A 429 38.96 -10.81 30.83
CA PHE A 429 40.11 -11.01 29.92
C PHE A 429 39.80 -10.76 28.44
N GLY A 430 38.60 -10.27 28.09
CA GLY A 430 38.26 -9.84 26.72
C GLY A 430 37.98 -10.97 25.72
N GLY A 431 37.64 -12.17 26.19
CA GLY A 431 37.20 -13.28 25.33
C GLY A 431 35.77 -13.08 24.81
N ARG A 432 35.49 -13.44 23.55
CA ARG A 432 34.13 -13.44 23.00
C ARG A 432 33.37 -14.70 23.31
#